data_AF-A0A7V7WGZ7-F1
#
_entry.id   AF-A0A7V7WGZ7-F1
#
_cell.length_a   1.000
_cell.length_b   1.000
_cell.length_c   1.000
_cell.angle_alpha   90.00
_cell.angle_beta   90.00
_cell.angle_gamma   90.00
#
_symmetry.space_group_name_H-M   'P 1'
#
loop_
_entity.id
_entity.type
_entity.pdbx_description
1 polymer ?
#
loop_
_entity_poly.entity_id
_entity_poly.type
_entity_poly.pdbx_seq_one_letter_code
_entity_poly.pdbx_strand_id
1 'polypeptide(L)'
;MVEQRGMTLIELLFVLVAVATATIMLTHYSTGVLEYWGRQETGRRLAHWERAIRVAYERNLGTVINQTTSLELSVGTVQGWPHEMAPVVSPFDQTGAGQVNSDANRRLLAQFAAAASPEEFSIDGQGRPWRVWVHGGLTEGYKGVSLRYAKIAVVSAGQNGKFESFVAPGQPLALGGDDQGVVVDGLPLTRTAFDRSEGRVESVKEALERYYQARYWVDAARDPARNYFANADPTASTPSSLWDSGGSFAPVTTASGMCGWVGALGIADTVCRTDWGQEITVESVSTATRHPANTDPARNTPPYTVVVRGGGSFVGSLTRVASSHF
;
A
#
# COMPACT_ATOMS: atom_id res chain seq x y z
N MET A 1 -4.01 11.55 -80.74
CA MET A 1 -2.60 11.60 -80.27
C MET A 1 -2.47 12.82 -79.40
N VAL A 2 -2.26 12.65 -78.10
CA VAL A 2 -2.00 13.77 -77.19
C VAL A 2 -0.50 14.02 -77.25
N GLU A 3 -0.09 15.19 -77.75
CA GLU A 3 1.32 15.60 -77.75
C GLU A 3 1.82 15.72 -76.31
N GLN A 4 2.78 14.86 -75.94
CA GLN A 4 3.55 15.05 -74.71
C GLN A 4 4.45 16.28 -74.87
N ARG A 5 4.00 17.42 -74.33
CA ARG A 5 4.88 18.58 -74.16
C ARG A 5 5.86 18.27 -73.03
N GLY A 6 7.16 18.26 -73.36
CA GLY A 6 8.23 18.08 -72.39
C GLY A 6 8.21 19.22 -71.36
N MET A 7 8.31 18.86 -70.08
CA MET A 7 8.32 19.81 -68.96
C MET A 7 9.57 20.69 -69.05
N THR A 8 9.39 22.01 -68.96
CA THR A 8 10.51 22.94 -69.08
C THR A 8 11.31 22.99 -67.77
N LEU A 9 12.61 23.31 -67.87
CA LEU A 9 13.52 23.36 -66.72
C LEU A 9 13.07 24.40 -65.65
N ILE A 10 12.36 25.45 -66.09
CA ILE A 10 11.73 26.46 -65.23
C ILE A 10 10.53 25.90 -64.47
N GLU A 11 9.64 25.14 -65.10
CA GLU A 11 8.51 24.49 -64.41
C GLU A 11 9.01 23.50 -63.36
N LEU A 12 10.09 22.77 -63.66
CA LEU A 12 10.71 21.85 -62.71
C LEU A 12 11.24 22.58 -61.47
N LEU A 13 11.81 23.77 -61.66
CA LEU A 13 12.29 24.62 -60.56
C LEU A 13 11.13 25.15 -59.70
N PHE A 14 10.01 25.57 -60.31
CA PHE A 14 8.82 25.99 -59.56
C PHE A 14 8.19 24.84 -58.77
N VAL A 15 8.08 23.65 -59.35
CA VAL A 15 7.58 22.46 -58.65
C VAL A 15 8.47 22.13 -57.45
N LEU A 16 9.79 22.21 -57.61
CA LEU A 16 10.72 21.92 -56.53
C LEU A 16 10.61 22.93 -55.37
N VAL A 17 10.46 24.22 -55.68
CA VAL A 17 10.19 25.27 -54.67
C VAL A 17 8.85 25.04 -53.98
N ALA A 18 7.78 24.71 -54.72
CA ALA A 18 6.47 24.45 -54.16
C ALA A 18 6.48 23.23 -53.23
N VAL A 19 7.13 22.13 -53.65
CA VAL A 19 7.28 20.91 -52.83
C VAL A 19 8.13 21.21 -51.59
N ALA A 20 9.25 21.91 -51.72
CA ALA A 20 10.09 22.27 -50.57
C ALA A 20 9.30 23.11 -49.54
N THR A 21 8.52 24.09 -50.01
CA THR A 21 7.71 24.97 -49.15
C THR A 21 6.58 24.19 -48.47
N ALA A 22 5.88 23.33 -49.21
CA ALA A 22 4.83 22.47 -48.66
C ALA A 22 5.40 21.47 -47.64
N THR A 23 6.59 20.91 -47.91
CA THR A 23 7.27 20.00 -46.99
C THR A 23 7.59 20.72 -45.68
N ILE A 24 8.19 21.92 -45.72
CA ILE A 24 8.50 22.72 -44.52
C ILE A 24 7.24 23.01 -43.70
N MET A 25 6.14 23.42 -44.34
CA MET A 25 4.86 23.65 -43.65
C MET A 25 4.32 22.37 -43.02
N LEU A 26 4.39 21.24 -43.72
CA LEU A 26 3.95 19.95 -43.22
C LEU A 26 4.77 19.51 -42.01
N THR A 27 6.11 19.68 -42.05
CA THR A 27 6.97 19.32 -40.91
C THR A 27 6.61 20.14 -39.68
N HIS A 28 6.47 21.46 -39.80
CA HIS A 28 6.10 22.33 -38.67
C HIS A 28 4.70 22.03 -38.11
N TYR A 29 3.73 21.68 -38.95
CA TYR A 29 2.41 21.30 -38.47
C TYR A 29 2.43 19.93 -37.79
N SER A 30 3.19 18.98 -38.35
CA SER A 30 3.29 17.62 -37.81
C SER A 30 3.92 17.58 -36.43
N THR A 31 4.91 18.44 -36.12
CA THR A 31 5.53 18.47 -34.79
C THR A 31 4.54 18.90 -33.71
N GLY A 32 3.79 19.98 -33.92
CA GLY A 32 2.79 20.44 -32.95
C GLY A 32 1.66 19.43 -32.71
N VAL A 33 1.24 18.72 -33.76
CA VAL A 33 0.26 17.65 -33.64
C VAL A 33 0.83 16.49 -32.85
N LEU A 34 2.01 15.98 -33.20
CA LEU A 34 2.67 14.87 -32.48
C LEU A 34 2.89 15.21 -30.99
N GLU A 35 3.24 16.44 -30.67
CA GLU A 35 3.38 16.92 -29.29
C GLU A 35 2.06 16.90 -28.51
N TYR A 36 0.96 17.32 -29.14
CA TYR A 36 -0.36 17.26 -28.54
C TYR A 36 -0.78 15.81 -28.27
N TRP A 37 -0.60 14.92 -29.26
CA TRP A 37 -0.86 13.49 -29.10
C TRP A 37 -0.01 12.87 -28.00
N GLY A 38 1.29 13.19 -27.97
CA GLY A 38 2.21 12.72 -26.94
C GLY A 38 1.78 13.17 -25.54
N ARG A 39 1.37 14.43 -25.37
CA ARG A 39 0.84 14.93 -24.08
C ARG A 39 -0.46 14.26 -23.65
N GLN A 40 -1.37 14.02 -24.59
CA GLN A 40 -2.61 13.30 -24.31
C GLN A 40 -2.32 11.86 -23.86
N GLU A 41 -1.43 11.18 -24.56
CA GLU A 41 -1.02 9.81 -24.25
C GLU A 41 -0.28 9.73 -22.90
N THR A 42 0.65 10.65 -22.62
CA THR A 42 1.31 10.76 -21.31
C THR A 42 0.30 10.99 -20.18
N GLY A 43 -0.70 11.86 -20.39
CA GLY A 43 -1.79 12.07 -19.43
C GLY A 43 -2.63 10.81 -19.18
N ARG A 44 -2.96 10.05 -20.23
CA ARG A 44 -3.66 8.76 -20.09
C ARG A 44 -2.83 7.77 -19.29
N ARG A 45 -1.54 7.64 -19.61
CA ARG A 45 -0.62 6.74 -18.89
C ARG A 45 -0.42 7.15 -17.44
N LEU A 46 -0.36 8.44 -17.12
CA LEU A 46 -0.32 8.93 -15.73
C LEU A 46 -1.57 8.50 -14.94
N ALA A 47 -2.76 8.51 -15.55
CA ALA A 47 -3.97 8.01 -14.89
C ALA A 47 -3.96 6.47 -14.70
N HIS A 48 -3.24 5.72 -15.55
CA HIS A 48 -2.98 4.30 -15.33
C HIS A 48 -1.98 4.09 -14.19
N TRP A 49 -0.89 4.87 -14.15
CA TRP A 49 0.07 4.89 -13.05
C TRP A 49 -0.60 5.17 -11.71
N GLU A 50 -1.46 6.18 -11.64
CA GLU A 50 -2.15 6.53 -10.40
C GLU A 50 -2.97 5.36 -9.86
N ARG A 51 -3.75 4.70 -10.72
CA ARG A 51 -4.57 3.53 -10.33
C ARG A 51 -3.70 2.33 -9.93
N ALA A 52 -2.66 2.03 -10.70
CA ALA A 52 -1.74 0.93 -10.41
C ALA A 52 -1.04 1.14 -9.06
N ILE A 53 -0.56 2.36 -8.80
CA ILE A 53 0.07 2.72 -7.53
C ILE A 53 -0.92 2.57 -6.38
N ARG A 54 -2.15 3.08 -6.50
CA ARG A 54 -3.17 2.94 -5.44
C ARG A 54 -3.43 1.47 -5.10
N VAL A 55 -3.62 0.61 -6.10
CA VAL A 55 -3.88 -0.83 -5.89
C VAL A 55 -2.68 -1.53 -5.24
N ALA A 56 -1.48 -1.26 -5.73
CA ALA A 56 -0.27 -1.87 -5.19
C ALA A 56 0.07 -1.33 -3.78
N TYR A 57 -0.24 -0.06 -3.50
CA TYR A 57 -0.13 0.54 -2.18
C TYR A 57 -1.05 -0.18 -1.18
N GLU A 58 -2.33 -0.37 -1.53
CA GLU A 58 -3.29 -1.08 -0.68
C GLU A 58 -2.88 -2.53 -0.41
N ARG A 59 -2.32 -3.23 -1.40
CA ARG A 59 -1.87 -4.62 -1.24
C ARG A 59 -0.60 -4.76 -0.41
N ASN A 60 0.25 -3.74 -0.38
CA ASN A 60 1.58 -3.79 0.24
C ASN A 60 1.79 -2.68 1.28
N LEU A 61 0.73 -2.23 1.96
CA LEU A 61 0.76 -1.16 2.96
C LEU A 61 1.94 -1.31 3.94
N GLY A 62 2.13 -2.50 4.49
CA GLY A 62 3.23 -2.80 5.43
C GLY A 62 4.62 -2.57 4.86
N THR A 63 4.84 -2.85 3.57
CA THR A 63 6.16 -2.68 2.94
C THR A 63 6.40 -1.23 2.53
N VAL A 64 5.40 -0.57 1.95
CA VAL A 64 5.54 0.81 1.44
C VAL A 64 5.76 1.81 2.57
N ILE A 65 5.05 1.63 3.69
CA ILE A 65 5.13 2.55 4.85
C ILE A 65 6.48 2.48 5.58
N ASN A 66 7.19 1.36 5.46
CA ASN A 66 8.48 1.14 6.12
C ASN A 66 9.66 1.81 5.42
N GLN A 67 9.45 2.43 4.27
CA GLN A 67 10.47 3.21 3.63
C GLN A 67 10.72 4.49 4.43
N THR A 68 11.92 4.65 4.95
CA THR A 68 12.33 5.81 5.75
C THR A 68 13.08 6.86 4.95
N THR A 69 13.43 6.57 3.70
CA THR A 69 14.16 7.47 2.82
C THR A 69 13.32 7.85 1.61
N SER A 70 13.45 9.11 1.19
CA SER A 70 12.99 9.54 -0.14
C SER A 70 13.76 8.75 -1.19
N LEU A 71 13.06 8.07 -2.08
CA LEU A 71 13.66 7.34 -3.18
C LEU A 71 13.33 8.03 -4.49
N GLU A 72 14.29 8.15 -5.38
CA GLU A 72 14.09 8.52 -6.77
C GLU A 72 14.45 7.32 -7.65
N LEU A 73 13.57 6.97 -8.58
CA LEU A 73 13.85 5.95 -9.60
C LEU A 73 13.38 6.42 -10.96
N SER A 74 14.23 6.28 -11.97
CA SER A 74 13.82 6.47 -13.35
C SER A 74 13.50 5.12 -14.00
N VAL A 75 12.36 5.03 -14.69
CA VAL A 75 11.86 3.83 -15.36
C VAL A 75 11.86 4.08 -16.87
N GLY A 76 12.72 3.40 -17.61
CA GLY A 76 12.73 3.41 -19.07
C GLY A 76 14.10 3.21 -19.70
N THR A 77 14.11 2.88 -21.00
CA THR A 77 15.33 2.61 -21.77
C THR A 77 15.90 3.91 -22.32
N VAL A 78 17.13 4.25 -21.92
CA VAL A 78 17.97 5.19 -22.67
C VAL A 78 18.69 4.38 -23.75
N GLN A 79 18.65 4.84 -25.00
CA GLN A 79 19.11 4.10 -26.18
C GLN A 79 20.54 3.53 -25.99
N GLY A 80 20.69 2.20 -26.07
CA GLY A 80 22.00 1.50 -26.05
C GLY A 80 22.14 0.30 -25.12
N TRP A 81 21.16 -0.03 -24.25
CA TRP A 81 21.29 -1.12 -23.28
C TRP A 81 20.09 -2.09 -23.32
N PRO A 82 20.33 -3.42 -23.28
CA PRO A 82 19.27 -4.42 -23.29
C PRO A 82 18.56 -4.42 -21.93
N HIS A 83 17.23 -4.33 -21.96
CA HIS A 83 16.27 -4.66 -20.89
C HIS A 83 16.81 -4.78 -19.46
N GLU A 84 17.33 -3.68 -18.92
CA GLU A 84 17.53 -3.54 -17.48
C GLU A 84 16.80 -2.28 -17.02
N MET A 85 16.05 -2.42 -15.92
CA MET A 85 15.68 -1.30 -15.07
C MET A 85 16.98 -0.71 -14.49
N ALA A 86 17.69 0.05 -15.32
CA ALA A 86 18.89 0.74 -14.93
C ALA A 86 18.45 2.04 -14.22
N PRO A 87 18.99 2.34 -13.04
CA PRO A 87 18.84 3.65 -12.44
C PRO A 87 19.37 4.69 -13.43
N VAL A 88 18.51 5.52 -14.01
CA VAL A 88 19.01 6.73 -14.66
C VAL A 88 19.50 7.61 -13.54
N VAL A 89 20.83 7.66 -13.40
CA VAL A 89 21.53 8.72 -12.69
C VAL A 89 21.02 10.02 -13.28
N SER A 90 20.17 10.75 -12.56
CA SER A 90 19.86 12.12 -12.91
C SER A 90 21.20 12.87 -13.01
N PRO A 91 21.58 13.44 -14.16
CA PRO A 91 22.80 14.25 -14.25
C PRO A 91 22.70 15.54 -13.42
N PHE A 92 21.56 15.79 -12.77
CA PHE A 92 21.28 16.99 -11.96
C PHE A 92 21.31 16.77 -10.45
N ASP A 93 21.64 15.57 -9.95
CA ASP A 93 21.80 15.35 -8.50
C ASP A 93 23.19 14.82 -8.14
N GLN A 94 24.19 15.69 -8.31
CA GLN A 94 25.52 15.52 -7.69
C GLN A 94 25.56 16.11 -6.26
N THR A 95 24.41 16.49 -5.69
CA THR A 95 24.33 17.10 -4.36
C THR A 95 23.59 16.19 -3.38
N GLY A 96 24.15 15.01 -3.14
CA GLY A 96 24.08 14.37 -1.82
C GLY A 96 22.78 13.65 -1.41
N ALA A 97 21.74 13.58 -2.25
CA ALA A 97 20.61 12.68 -1.99
C ALA A 97 20.96 11.28 -2.49
N GLY A 98 21.18 10.34 -1.55
CA GLY A 98 21.73 9.02 -1.80
C GLY A 98 21.07 8.27 -2.96
N GLN A 99 21.87 7.95 -3.99
CA GLN A 99 21.56 6.89 -4.94
C GLN A 99 21.48 5.56 -4.20
N VAL A 100 20.27 5.07 -3.92
CA VAL A 100 20.11 3.75 -3.31
C VAL A 100 19.66 2.77 -4.39
N ASN A 101 20.64 2.17 -5.07
CA ASN A 101 20.47 1.03 -5.99
C ASN A 101 20.26 -0.29 -5.24
N SER A 102 19.35 -0.32 -4.26
CA SER A 102 19.10 -1.56 -3.53
C SER A 102 18.05 -2.42 -4.27
N ASP A 103 18.23 -3.74 -4.24
CA ASP A 103 17.24 -4.71 -4.71
C ASP A 103 15.84 -4.49 -4.09
N ALA A 104 15.77 -3.86 -2.91
CA ALA A 104 14.53 -3.48 -2.27
C ALA A 104 13.73 -2.46 -3.10
N ASN A 105 14.40 -1.53 -3.77
CA ASN A 105 13.76 -0.48 -4.58
C ASN A 105 13.23 -1.05 -5.89
N ARG A 106 14.00 -1.94 -6.53
CA ARG A 106 13.54 -2.72 -7.70
C ARG A 106 12.36 -3.63 -7.35
N ARG A 107 12.32 -4.23 -6.15
CA ARG A 107 11.18 -5.04 -5.69
C ARG A 107 9.92 -4.21 -5.50
N LEU A 108 10.01 -3.01 -4.94
CA LEU A 108 8.85 -2.11 -4.82
C LEU A 108 8.31 -1.72 -6.19
N LEU A 109 9.16 -1.31 -7.11
CA LEU A 109 8.75 -1.02 -8.48
C LEU A 109 8.22 -2.24 -9.22
N ALA A 110 8.81 -3.42 -9.04
CA ALA A 110 8.27 -4.66 -9.58
C ALA A 110 6.87 -4.95 -9.02
N GLN A 111 6.59 -4.61 -7.76
CA GLN A 111 5.24 -4.74 -7.19
C GLN A 111 4.25 -3.75 -7.82
N PHE A 112 4.67 -2.52 -8.09
CA PHE A 112 3.83 -1.51 -8.76
C PHE A 112 3.62 -1.83 -10.24
N ALA A 113 4.68 -2.25 -10.93
CA ALA A 113 4.67 -2.62 -12.35
C ALA A 113 3.96 -3.95 -12.60
N ALA A 114 4.04 -4.94 -11.71
CA ALA A 114 3.30 -6.20 -11.84
C ALA A 114 1.78 -6.05 -11.71
N ALA A 115 1.30 -4.94 -11.12
CA ALA A 115 -0.12 -4.60 -11.11
C ALA A 115 -0.61 -4.05 -12.46
N ALA A 116 0.30 -3.77 -13.41
CA ALA A 116 -0.02 -3.19 -14.70
C ALA A 116 0.76 -3.85 -15.85
N SER A 117 0.54 -3.42 -17.10
CA SER A 117 1.28 -3.99 -18.23
C SER A 117 2.74 -3.48 -18.24
N PRO A 118 3.77 -4.34 -18.36
CA PRO A 118 5.17 -3.91 -18.26
C PRO A 118 5.61 -2.88 -19.31
N GLU A 119 4.98 -2.88 -20.50
CA GLU A 119 5.34 -1.98 -21.60
C GLU A 119 4.84 -0.54 -21.36
N GLU A 120 3.62 -0.37 -20.84
CA GLU A 120 3.02 0.96 -20.59
C GLU A 120 3.76 1.75 -19.49
N PHE A 121 4.52 1.06 -18.64
CA PHE A 121 5.20 1.64 -17.47
C PHE A 121 6.67 1.91 -17.75
N SER A 122 7.20 1.50 -18.91
CA SER A 122 8.60 1.73 -19.27
C SER A 122 8.84 3.07 -19.95
N ILE A 123 7.85 3.61 -20.67
CA ILE A 123 7.96 4.86 -21.42
C ILE A 123 6.65 5.64 -21.38
N ASP A 124 6.73 6.95 -21.54
CA ASP A 124 5.57 7.83 -21.64
C ASP A 124 5.03 7.90 -23.08
N GLY A 125 4.03 8.76 -23.32
CA GLY A 125 3.44 8.99 -24.65
C GLY A 125 4.39 9.63 -25.67
N GLN A 126 5.56 10.10 -25.23
CA GLN A 126 6.60 10.70 -26.05
C GLN A 126 7.86 9.80 -26.13
N GLY A 127 7.78 8.56 -25.63
CA GLY A 127 8.89 7.60 -25.64
C GLY A 127 9.98 7.91 -24.61
N ARG A 128 9.68 8.68 -23.56
CA ARG A 128 10.62 9.08 -22.50
C ARG A 128 10.44 8.24 -21.24
N PRO A 129 11.50 8.07 -20.44
CA PRO A 129 11.40 7.37 -19.17
C PRO A 129 10.56 8.18 -18.15
N TRP A 130 9.93 7.48 -17.24
CA TRP A 130 9.29 8.05 -16.06
C TRP A 130 10.31 8.31 -14.95
N ARG A 131 10.03 9.27 -14.07
CA ARG A 131 10.72 9.45 -12.79
C ARG A 131 9.72 9.28 -11.65
N VAL A 132 10.03 8.40 -10.71
CA VAL A 132 9.19 8.03 -9.58
C VAL A 132 9.88 8.48 -8.30
N TRP A 133 9.19 9.28 -7.48
CA TRP A 133 9.63 9.58 -6.12
C TRP A 133 8.75 8.87 -5.10
N VAL A 134 9.36 8.20 -4.13
CA VAL A 134 8.65 7.63 -2.97
C VAL A 134 9.11 8.36 -1.73
N HIS A 135 8.21 9.11 -1.11
CA HIS A 135 8.45 9.79 0.15
C HIS A 135 7.74 9.03 1.27
N GLY A 136 8.46 8.14 1.95
CA GLY A 136 7.94 7.31 3.03
C GLY A 136 8.20 7.89 4.44
N GLY A 137 7.62 7.24 5.45
CA GLY A 137 7.85 7.59 6.86
C GLY A 137 7.08 8.82 7.36
N LEU A 138 6.17 9.38 6.55
CA LEU A 138 5.26 10.42 6.99
C LEU A 138 4.34 9.87 8.08
N THR A 139 3.97 10.73 9.02
CA THR A 139 3.17 10.32 10.18
C THR A 139 2.07 11.33 10.44
N GLU A 140 0.86 10.85 10.69
CA GLU A 140 -0.34 11.64 10.97
C GLU A 140 -1.10 11.04 12.16
N GLY A 141 -1.57 11.87 13.09
CA GLY A 141 -2.48 11.41 14.15
C GLY A 141 -3.89 11.14 13.60
N TYR A 142 -4.44 9.95 13.87
CA TYR A 142 -5.80 9.57 13.50
C TYR A 142 -6.42 8.69 14.59
N LYS A 143 -7.59 9.07 15.13
CA LYS A 143 -8.29 8.35 16.21
C LYS A 143 -7.39 8.01 17.43
N GLY A 144 -6.49 8.93 17.80
CA GLY A 144 -5.56 8.75 18.93
C GLY A 144 -4.37 7.83 18.63
N VAL A 145 -4.23 7.36 17.39
CA VAL A 145 -3.13 6.52 16.92
C VAL A 145 -2.27 7.29 15.91
N SER A 146 -0.96 7.08 15.96
CA SER A 146 -0.03 7.62 14.97
C SER A 146 0.02 6.71 13.74
N LEU A 147 -0.51 7.17 12.60
CA LEU A 147 -0.52 6.43 11.34
C LEU A 147 0.68 6.84 10.49
N ARG A 148 1.48 5.85 10.09
CA ARG A 148 2.55 6.07 9.12
C ARG A 148 2.02 5.89 7.69
N TYR A 149 2.44 6.74 6.77
CA TYR A 149 2.05 6.69 5.37
C TYR A 149 3.21 7.14 4.47
N ALA A 150 2.99 7.06 3.16
CA ALA A 150 3.96 7.46 2.14
C ALA A 150 3.24 8.16 0.99
N LYS A 151 3.91 9.12 0.36
CA LYS A 151 3.46 9.78 -0.86
C LYS A 151 4.31 9.30 -2.02
N ILE A 152 3.69 9.02 -3.16
CA ILE A 152 4.39 8.55 -4.35
C ILE A 152 4.09 9.52 -5.48
N ALA A 153 5.12 10.07 -6.11
CA ALA A 153 5.00 10.92 -7.27
C ALA A 153 5.55 10.22 -8.50
N VAL A 154 4.89 10.36 -9.65
CA VAL A 154 5.39 9.91 -10.96
C VAL A 154 5.36 11.09 -11.90
N VAL A 155 6.48 11.38 -12.58
CA VAL A 155 6.60 12.48 -13.54
C VAL A 155 7.20 11.96 -14.84
N SER A 156 6.71 12.47 -15.96
CA SER A 156 7.41 12.42 -17.24
C SER A 156 8.07 13.75 -17.52
N ALA A 157 9.26 13.68 -18.13
CA ALA A 157 9.97 14.84 -18.63
C ALA A 157 9.17 15.47 -19.79
N GLY A 158 8.88 16.77 -19.65
CA GLY A 158 8.28 17.59 -20.69
C GLY A 158 9.12 17.65 -21.96
N GLN A 159 8.62 18.34 -22.99
CA GLN A 159 9.19 18.43 -24.34
C GLN A 159 10.70 18.67 -24.40
N ASN A 160 11.25 19.43 -23.44
CA ASN A 160 12.68 19.70 -23.30
C ASN A 160 13.53 18.43 -22.96
N GLY A 161 12.90 17.31 -22.60
CA GLY A 161 13.54 16.07 -22.15
C GLY A 161 14.24 16.19 -20.79
N LYS A 162 13.98 17.27 -20.05
CA LYS A 162 14.61 17.59 -18.77
C LYS A 162 13.55 17.60 -17.68
N PHE A 163 13.81 16.88 -16.61
CA PHE A 163 13.01 16.97 -15.40
C PHE A 163 13.32 18.29 -14.70
N GLU A 164 12.36 19.18 -14.68
CA GLU A 164 12.37 20.43 -13.93
C GLU A 164 11.54 20.31 -12.64
N SER A 165 10.79 19.21 -12.51
CA SER A 165 9.98 18.86 -11.34
C SER A 165 10.81 18.35 -10.18
N PHE A 166 10.40 18.71 -8.98
CA PHE A 166 11.07 18.37 -7.73
C PHE A 166 10.06 18.07 -6.62
N VAL A 167 10.41 17.11 -5.75
CA VAL A 167 9.68 16.79 -4.53
C VAL A 167 10.60 17.06 -3.33
N ALA A 168 10.33 18.13 -2.59
CA ALA A 168 11.00 18.33 -1.31
C ALA A 168 10.42 17.36 -0.26
N PRO A 169 11.22 16.92 0.74
CA PRO A 169 10.68 16.18 1.88
C PRO A 169 9.49 16.90 2.52
N GLY A 170 8.36 16.20 2.66
CA GLY A 170 7.14 16.73 3.26
C GLY A 170 6.34 17.75 2.43
N GLN A 171 6.80 18.12 1.23
CA GLN A 171 6.12 19.07 0.36
C GLN A 171 5.35 18.36 -0.75
N PRO A 172 4.27 18.97 -1.29
CA PRO A 172 3.64 18.46 -2.51
C PRO A 172 4.63 18.49 -3.69
N LEU A 173 4.41 17.64 -4.69
CA LEU A 173 5.16 17.69 -5.95
C LEU A 173 4.98 19.08 -6.58
N ALA A 174 6.10 19.76 -6.78
CA ALA A 174 6.14 20.96 -7.60
C ALA A 174 6.48 20.52 -9.03
N LEU A 175 5.50 20.60 -9.92
CA LEU A 175 5.74 20.43 -11.35
C LEU A 175 6.49 21.67 -11.87
N GLY A 176 7.62 21.43 -12.54
CA GLY A 176 8.43 22.48 -13.17
C GLY A 176 8.23 22.48 -14.68
N GLY A 177 8.22 23.67 -15.28
CA GLY A 177 8.25 23.82 -16.74
C GLY A 177 7.11 23.13 -17.48
N ASP A 178 7.47 22.21 -18.37
CA ASP A 178 6.59 21.44 -19.24
C ASP A 178 6.40 19.98 -18.79
N ASP A 179 6.88 19.63 -17.59
CA ASP A 179 6.73 18.30 -17.01
C ASP A 179 5.26 17.98 -16.68
N GLN A 180 4.92 16.70 -16.77
CA GLN A 180 3.60 16.18 -16.39
C GLN A 180 3.77 15.11 -15.33
N GLY A 181 2.98 15.17 -14.26
CA GLY A 181 3.05 14.16 -13.22
C GLY A 181 1.80 14.01 -12.37
N VAL A 182 1.79 12.96 -11.57
CA VAL A 182 0.73 12.61 -10.63
C VAL A 182 1.33 12.31 -9.26
N VAL A 183 0.60 12.68 -8.20
CA VAL A 183 0.95 12.33 -6.83
C VAL A 183 -0.16 11.48 -6.23
N VAL A 184 0.21 10.32 -5.72
CA VAL A 184 -0.64 9.48 -4.90
C VAL A 184 -0.31 9.73 -3.44
N ASP A 185 -1.26 10.34 -2.73
CA ASP A 185 -1.20 10.45 -1.28
C ASP A 185 -1.68 9.15 -0.64
N GLY A 186 -0.81 8.49 0.13
CA GLY A 186 -1.14 7.27 0.85
C GLY A 186 -1.99 7.50 2.10
N LEU A 187 -2.12 8.73 2.62
CA LEU A 187 -2.82 8.98 3.87
C LEU A 187 -4.30 8.53 3.86
N PRO A 188 -5.11 8.83 2.84
CA PRO A 188 -6.48 8.33 2.77
C PRO A 188 -6.55 6.80 2.72
N LEU A 189 -5.62 6.15 1.99
CA LEU A 189 -5.55 4.69 1.87
C LEU A 189 -5.22 4.05 3.22
N THR A 190 -4.24 4.61 3.94
CA THR A 190 -3.87 4.16 5.29
C THR A 190 -5.01 4.36 6.29
N ARG A 191 -5.78 5.45 6.20
CA ARG A 191 -6.97 5.69 7.06
C ARG A 191 -8.06 4.65 6.79
N THR A 192 -8.40 4.40 5.52
CA THR A 192 -9.37 3.36 5.16
C THR A 192 -8.91 1.98 5.64
N ALA A 193 -7.63 1.67 5.49
CA ALA A 193 -7.07 0.41 5.96
C ALA A 193 -7.10 0.27 7.49
N PHE A 194 -6.90 1.38 8.20
CA PHE A 194 -7.05 1.46 9.65
C PHE A 194 -8.50 1.16 10.07
N ASP A 195 -9.47 1.84 9.47
CA ASP A 195 -10.89 1.66 9.78
C ASP A 195 -11.35 0.22 9.51
N ARG A 196 -10.91 -0.38 8.40
CA ARG A 196 -11.21 -1.80 8.11
C ARG A 196 -10.56 -2.73 9.13
N SER A 197 -9.32 -2.47 9.53
CA SER A 197 -8.62 -3.28 10.53
C SER A 197 -9.26 -3.14 11.91
N GLU A 198 -9.70 -1.94 12.28
CA GLU A 198 -10.48 -1.70 13.49
C GLU A 198 -11.79 -2.50 13.47
N GLY A 199 -12.52 -2.48 12.35
CA GLY A 199 -13.74 -3.29 12.17
C GLY A 199 -13.49 -4.80 12.26
N ARG A 200 -12.35 -5.30 11.77
CA ARG A 200 -11.96 -6.72 11.95
C ARG A 200 -11.68 -7.07 13.40
N VAL A 201 -10.93 -6.23 14.12
CA VAL A 201 -10.67 -6.41 15.56
C VAL A 201 -11.98 -6.42 16.35
N GLU A 202 -12.91 -5.52 16.01
CA GLU A 202 -14.23 -5.48 16.64
C GLU A 202 -15.05 -6.75 16.32
N SER A 203 -15.03 -7.22 15.07
CA SER A 203 -15.71 -8.47 14.68
C SER A 203 -15.17 -9.68 15.44
N VAL A 204 -13.85 -9.72 15.68
CA VAL A 204 -13.21 -10.74 16.51
C VAL A 204 -13.68 -10.65 17.96
N LYS A 205 -13.71 -9.44 18.53
CA LYS A 205 -14.22 -9.20 19.88
C LYS A 205 -15.65 -9.72 20.04
N GLU A 206 -16.54 -9.36 19.11
CA GLU A 206 -17.93 -9.82 19.11
C GLU A 206 -18.03 -11.35 18.96
N ALA A 207 -17.21 -11.97 18.10
CA ALA A 207 -17.19 -13.42 17.94
C ALA A 207 -16.78 -14.13 19.24
N LEU A 208 -15.81 -13.59 19.96
CA LEU A 208 -15.41 -14.09 21.28
C LEU A 208 -16.53 -13.93 22.32
N GLU A 209 -17.22 -12.79 22.33
CA GLU A 209 -18.38 -12.58 23.22
C GLU A 209 -19.53 -13.55 22.93
N ARG A 210 -19.84 -13.80 21.65
CA ARG A 210 -20.85 -14.79 21.25
C ARG A 210 -20.42 -16.22 21.58
N TYR A 211 -19.15 -16.54 21.38
CA TYR A 211 -18.59 -17.83 21.78
C TYR A 211 -18.74 -18.03 23.29
N TYR A 212 -18.39 -17.03 24.09
CA TYR A 212 -18.60 -17.05 25.54
C TYR A 212 -20.07 -17.31 25.89
N GLN A 213 -20.99 -16.57 25.30
CA GLN A 213 -22.43 -16.74 25.57
C GLN A 213 -22.90 -18.16 25.21
N ALA A 214 -22.49 -18.67 24.05
CA ALA A 214 -22.84 -20.03 23.63
C ALA A 214 -22.31 -21.08 24.63
N ARG A 215 -21.06 -20.94 25.08
CA ARG A 215 -20.46 -21.84 26.08
C ARG A 215 -21.19 -21.75 27.42
N TYR A 216 -21.52 -20.54 27.88
CA TYR A 216 -22.29 -20.32 29.09
C TYR A 216 -23.68 -20.99 29.05
N TRP A 217 -24.38 -20.89 27.91
CA TRP A 217 -25.69 -21.51 27.74
C TRP A 217 -25.64 -23.04 27.69
N VAL A 218 -24.54 -23.60 27.20
CA VAL A 218 -24.30 -25.05 27.15
C VAL A 218 -23.82 -25.61 28.49
N ASP A 219 -23.19 -24.80 29.34
CA ASP A 219 -22.81 -25.23 30.68
C ASP A 219 -24.06 -25.49 31.53
N ALA A 220 -24.22 -26.73 31.99
CA ALA A 220 -25.35 -27.13 32.83
C ALA A 220 -25.38 -26.36 34.16
N ALA A 221 -24.21 -25.98 34.68
CA ALA A 221 -24.09 -25.19 35.90
C ALA A 221 -24.36 -23.70 35.68
N ARG A 222 -24.26 -23.21 34.43
CA ARG A 222 -24.35 -21.79 34.06
C ARG A 222 -23.52 -20.90 34.98
N ASP A 223 -22.29 -21.34 35.30
CA ASP A 223 -21.46 -20.69 36.31
C ASP A 223 -20.82 -19.42 35.72
N PRO A 224 -21.16 -18.21 36.23
CA PRO A 224 -20.55 -16.96 35.78
C PRO A 224 -19.12 -16.78 36.31
N ALA A 225 -18.69 -17.58 37.29
CA ALA A 225 -17.33 -17.60 37.79
C ALA A 225 -16.42 -18.59 37.05
N ARG A 226 -16.91 -19.20 35.95
CA ARG A 226 -16.08 -20.00 35.04
C ARG A 226 -15.53 -19.13 33.91
N ASN A 227 -14.23 -19.25 33.63
CA ASN A 227 -13.58 -18.64 32.49
C ASN A 227 -13.81 -19.50 31.23
N TYR A 228 -14.70 -19.04 30.35
CA TYR A 228 -14.97 -19.70 29.07
C TYR A 228 -14.02 -19.25 27.95
N PHE A 229 -13.15 -18.27 28.18
CA PHE A 229 -12.16 -17.82 27.18
C PHE A 229 -10.87 -18.67 27.18
N ALA A 230 -10.74 -19.63 28.09
CA ALA A 230 -9.60 -20.54 28.17
C ALA A 230 -10.00 -21.87 28.82
N ASN A 231 -9.42 -22.96 28.33
CA ASN A 231 -9.82 -24.32 28.72
C ASN A 231 -9.05 -24.92 29.88
N ALA A 232 -7.99 -24.26 30.36
CA ALA A 232 -7.19 -24.72 31.48
C ALA A 232 -6.47 -23.55 32.14
N ASP A 233 -6.05 -23.77 33.39
CA ASP A 233 -5.12 -22.88 34.08
C ASP A 233 -3.72 -23.03 33.45
N PRO A 234 -3.06 -21.94 33.02
CA PRO A 234 -1.71 -22.01 32.46
C PRO A 234 -0.64 -22.42 33.48
N THR A 235 -0.93 -22.33 34.78
CA THR A 235 0.04 -22.54 35.86
C THR A 235 -0.23 -23.76 36.73
N ALA A 236 -1.45 -24.31 36.70
CA ALA A 236 -1.82 -25.41 37.57
C ALA A 236 -1.55 -26.79 36.93
N SER A 237 -0.99 -27.70 37.73
CA SER A 237 -0.88 -29.13 37.37
C SER A 237 -2.19 -29.90 37.58
N THR A 238 -3.18 -29.29 38.26
CA THR A 238 -4.49 -29.89 38.55
C THR A 238 -5.62 -29.10 37.90
N PRO A 239 -6.62 -29.75 37.28
CA PRO A 239 -7.77 -29.08 36.70
C PRO A 239 -8.54 -28.28 37.75
N SER A 240 -8.77 -26.98 37.50
CA SER A 240 -9.63 -26.13 38.34
C SER A 240 -11.02 -25.99 37.71
N SER A 241 -12.06 -26.00 38.54
CA SER A 241 -13.46 -25.86 38.09
C SER A 241 -13.82 -24.47 37.55
N LEU A 242 -12.93 -23.50 37.78
CA LEU A 242 -13.06 -22.12 37.31
C LEU A 242 -12.64 -21.96 35.84
N TRP A 243 -12.20 -23.02 35.17
CA TRP A 243 -11.84 -23.01 33.75
C TRP A 243 -12.75 -23.95 32.95
N ASP A 244 -13.06 -23.56 31.72
CA ASP A 244 -13.92 -24.35 30.84
C ASP A 244 -13.15 -25.48 30.14
N SER A 245 -12.96 -26.62 30.81
CA SER A 245 -12.25 -27.78 30.25
C SER A 245 -12.84 -28.34 28.95
N GLY A 246 -14.11 -28.02 28.64
CA GLY A 246 -14.74 -28.37 27.36
C GLY A 246 -14.55 -27.32 26.25
N GLY A 247 -13.87 -26.22 26.55
CA GLY A 247 -13.60 -25.13 25.62
C GLY A 247 -12.51 -25.47 24.59
N SER A 248 -12.59 -24.84 23.42
CA SER A 248 -11.65 -25.08 22.32
C SER A 248 -10.34 -24.28 22.42
N PHE A 249 -10.26 -23.32 23.34
CA PHE A 249 -9.15 -22.37 23.40
C PHE A 249 -8.18 -22.71 24.52
N ALA A 250 -6.94 -23.03 24.15
CA ALA A 250 -5.85 -23.13 25.09
C ALA A 250 -5.60 -21.78 25.79
N PRO A 251 -5.13 -21.77 27.04
CA PRO A 251 -4.73 -20.54 27.71
C PRO A 251 -3.58 -19.86 26.96
N VAL A 252 -3.72 -18.56 26.70
CA VAL A 252 -2.73 -17.74 25.98
C VAL A 252 -2.20 -16.64 26.90
N THR A 253 -0.96 -16.81 27.36
CA THR A 253 -0.26 -15.92 28.32
C THR A 253 0.37 -14.70 27.65
N THR A 254 0.63 -14.76 26.35
CA THR A 254 1.16 -13.66 25.53
C THR A 254 0.41 -13.61 24.20
N ALA A 255 0.25 -12.40 23.65
CA ALA A 255 -0.44 -12.15 22.39
C ALA A 255 -0.05 -13.18 21.31
N SER A 256 -0.95 -14.14 21.07
CA SER A 256 -0.76 -15.22 20.10
C SER A 256 -1.74 -15.06 18.95
N GLY A 257 -1.31 -15.48 17.77
CA GLY A 257 -2.10 -15.36 16.55
C GLY A 257 -3.45 -16.08 16.64
N MET A 258 -4.52 -15.39 16.29
CA MET A 258 -5.89 -15.90 16.39
C MET A 258 -6.36 -16.64 15.12
N CYS A 259 -5.56 -16.67 14.05
CA CYS A 259 -5.94 -17.39 12.83
C CYS A 259 -6.13 -18.89 13.06
N GLY A 260 -5.50 -19.48 14.10
CA GLY A 260 -5.75 -20.86 14.50
C GLY A 260 -7.13 -21.09 15.15
N TRP A 261 -7.84 -20.04 15.55
CA TRP A 261 -9.10 -20.11 16.31
C TRP A 261 -10.33 -19.82 15.45
N VAL A 262 -10.12 -19.36 14.20
CA VAL A 262 -11.16 -18.92 13.28
C VAL A 262 -12.25 -19.98 13.05
N GLY A 263 -11.87 -21.25 12.94
CA GLY A 263 -12.81 -22.36 12.76
C GLY A 263 -13.72 -22.57 13.97
N ALA A 264 -13.23 -22.37 15.19
CA ALA A 264 -14.03 -22.48 16.40
C ALA A 264 -14.94 -21.25 16.62
N LEU A 265 -14.53 -20.08 16.12
CA LEU A 265 -15.29 -18.84 16.21
C LEU A 265 -16.27 -18.63 15.04
N GLY A 266 -16.22 -19.48 14.01
CA GLY A 266 -17.06 -19.33 12.81
C GLY A 266 -16.77 -18.07 12.00
N ILE A 267 -15.56 -17.54 12.09
CA ILE A 267 -15.12 -16.34 11.36
C ILE A 267 -14.25 -16.75 10.16
N ALA A 268 -14.24 -15.92 9.11
CA ALA A 268 -13.40 -16.17 7.95
C ALA A 268 -11.91 -15.88 8.25
N ASP A 269 -11.00 -16.63 7.63
CA ASP A 269 -9.54 -16.44 7.74
C ASP A 269 -9.09 -15.02 7.33
N THR A 270 -9.85 -14.34 6.48
CA THR A 270 -9.54 -12.96 6.10
C THR A 270 -9.76 -11.96 7.24
N VAL A 271 -10.57 -12.31 8.23
CA VAL A 271 -10.88 -11.45 9.39
C VAL A 271 -9.79 -11.54 10.46
N CYS A 272 -9.02 -12.64 10.53
CA CYS A 272 -7.96 -12.81 11.52
C CYS A 272 -6.68 -12.02 11.22
N ARG A 273 -6.64 -11.23 10.13
CA ARG A 273 -5.50 -10.39 9.75
C ARG A 273 -5.91 -8.94 9.54
N THR A 274 -5.05 -8.01 9.94
CA THR A 274 -5.19 -6.58 9.59
C THR A 274 -4.87 -6.34 8.12
N ASP A 275 -5.15 -5.15 7.61
CA ASP A 275 -4.79 -4.76 6.24
C ASP A 275 -3.28 -4.64 6.01
N TRP A 276 -2.48 -4.65 7.09
CA TRP A 276 -1.02 -4.74 7.00
C TRP A 276 -0.51 -6.20 6.95
N GLY A 277 -1.42 -7.18 6.88
CA GLY A 277 -1.08 -8.61 6.84
C GLY A 277 -0.71 -9.21 8.20
N GLN A 278 -0.71 -8.40 9.25
CA GLN A 278 -0.42 -8.84 10.61
C GLN A 278 -1.60 -9.60 11.20
N GLU A 279 -1.31 -10.68 11.90
CA GLU A 279 -2.31 -11.47 12.57
C GLU A 279 -2.88 -10.71 13.77
N ILE A 280 -4.22 -10.75 13.91
CA ILE A 280 -4.89 -10.29 15.12
C ILE A 280 -4.52 -11.28 16.22
N THR A 281 -4.11 -10.75 17.36
CA THR A 281 -3.66 -11.55 18.50
C THR A 281 -4.66 -11.50 19.62
N VAL A 282 -4.70 -12.57 20.40
CA VAL A 282 -5.57 -12.70 21.57
C VAL A 282 -4.74 -13.07 22.79
N GLU A 283 -5.14 -12.56 23.94
CA GLU A 283 -4.61 -12.91 25.27
C GLU A 283 -5.77 -13.21 26.20
N SER A 284 -5.76 -14.38 26.84
CA SER A 284 -6.82 -14.82 27.76
C SER A 284 -6.36 -14.98 29.20
N VAL A 285 -5.05 -15.01 29.45
CA VAL A 285 -4.46 -15.24 30.77
C VAL A 285 -3.20 -14.40 31.02
N SER A 286 -3.17 -13.18 30.48
CA SER A 286 -2.11 -12.21 30.74
C SER A 286 -2.45 -11.32 31.94
N THR A 287 -1.46 -10.62 32.50
CA THR A 287 -1.69 -9.67 33.60
C THR A 287 -2.69 -8.57 33.23
N ALA A 288 -2.87 -8.27 31.94
CA ALA A 288 -3.83 -7.29 31.43
C ALA A 288 -5.29 -7.80 31.38
N THR A 289 -5.51 -9.11 31.52
CA THR A 289 -6.84 -9.75 31.45
C THR A 289 -7.39 -10.07 32.84
N ARG A 290 -8.72 -10.14 32.99
CA ARG A 290 -9.34 -10.70 34.20
C ARG A 290 -9.46 -12.21 34.01
N HIS A 291 -8.80 -12.99 34.86
CA HIS A 291 -8.85 -14.46 34.84
C HIS A 291 -8.60 -15.02 36.25
N PRO A 292 -9.02 -16.26 36.57
CA PRO A 292 -8.94 -16.82 37.92
C PRO A 292 -7.52 -16.87 38.52
N ALA A 293 -6.51 -16.98 37.66
CA ALA A 293 -5.09 -17.11 38.04
C ALA A 293 -4.29 -15.79 37.89
N ASN A 294 -4.95 -14.62 37.83
CA ASN A 294 -4.22 -13.35 37.77
C ASN A 294 -3.49 -13.11 39.11
N THR A 295 -2.32 -12.48 39.06
CA THR A 295 -1.57 -12.14 40.27
C THR A 295 -2.16 -10.93 40.99
N ASP A 296 -2.94 -10.10 40.29
CA ASP A 296 -3.71 -8.99 40.85
C ASP A 296 -5.08 -9.50 41.36
N PRO A 297 -5.34 -9.50 42.69
CA PRO A 297 -6.60 -9.96 43.26
C PRO A 297 -7.84 -9.23 42.70
N ALA A 298 -7.70 -7.97 42.27
CA ALA A 298 -8.79 -7.21 41.68
C ALA A 298 -9.21 -7.73 40.29
N ARG A 299 -8.36 -8.56 39.66
CA ARG A 299 -8.55 -9.17 38.34
C ARG A 299 -8.85 -10.68 38.41
N ASN A 300 -8.86 -11.26 39.60
CA ASN A 300 -9.19 -12.69 39.83
C ASN A 300 -10.69 -12.98 39.86
N THR A 301 -11.50 -11.93 39.95
CA THR A 301 -12.95 -12.04 40.03
C THR A 301 -13.61 -11.77 38.68
N PRO A 302 -14.73 -12.47 38.39
CA PRO A 302 -15.51 -12.21 37.18
C PRO A 302 -16.09 -10.77 37.19
N PRO A 303 -16.44 -10.22 36.03
CA PRO A 303 -16.42 -10.84 34.70
C PRO A 303 -14.99 -11.02 34.17
N TYR A 304 -14.69 -12.22 33.70
CA TYR A 304 -13.44 -12.52 33.02
C TYR A 304 -13.40 -11.89 31.64
N THR A 305 -12.18 -11.54 31.20
CA THR A 305 -11.96 -10.79 29.98
C THR A 305 -10.87 -11.42 29.14
N VAL A 306 -10.94 -11.15 27.84
CA VAL A 306 -9.94 -11.51 26.86
C VAL A 306 -9.54 -10.24 26.12
N VAL A 307 -8.24 -10.03 25.92
CA VAL A 307 -7.71 -8.86 25.21
C VAL A 307 -7.47 -9.26 23.76
N VAL A 308 -8.06 -8.52 22.83
CA VAL A 308 -7.87 -8.66 21.38
C VAL A 308 -7.01 -7.50 20.91
N ARG A 309 -5.94 -7.78 20.18
CA ARG A 309 -5.05 -6.76 19.62
C ARG A 309 -4.89 -6.91 18.12
N GLY A 310 -5.09 -5.81 17.41
CA GLY A 310 -4.72 -5.66 16.01
C GLY A 310 -3.55 -4.68 15.86
N GLY A 311 -2.70 -4.96 14.88
CA GLY A 311 -1.58 -4.07 14.53
C GLY A 311 -0.30 -4.38 15.29
N GLY A 312 0.82 -4.06 14.64
CA GLY A 312 2.18 -4.14 15.18
C GLY A 312 2.87 -2.78 15.04
N SER A 313 4.19 -2.76 14.91
CA SER A 313 5.04 -1.54 14.90
C SER A 313 4.67 -0.42 13.90
N PHE A 314 3.71 -0.63 13.01
CA PHE A 314 3.37 0.25 11.89
C PHE A 314 2.12 1.10 12.15
N VAL A 315 1.29 0.69 13.11
CA VAL A 315 0.03 1.31 13.49
C VAL A 315 0.00 1.22 15.01
N GLY A 316 -0.21 2.32 15.72
CA GLY A 316 -0.39 2.23 17.18
C GLY A 316 -1.42 1.15 17.54
N SER A 317 -1.20 0.46 18.67
CA SER A 317 -1.91 -0.78 18.98
C SER A 317 -3.43 -0.59 19.01
N LEU A 318 -4.15 -1.29 18.13
CA LEU A 318 -5.61 -1.43 18.24
C LEU A 318 -5.87 -2.45 19.34
N THR A 319 -6.37 -2.00 20.48
CA THR A 319 -6.72 -2.90 21.58
C THR A 319 -8.22 -2.86 21.83
N ARG A 320 -8.82 -4.04 21.97
CA ARG A 320 -10.20 -4.25 22.42
C ARG A 320 -10.20 -5.28 23.53
N VAL A 321 -11.18 -5.17 24.41
CA VAL A 321 -11.39 -6.12 25.51
C VAL A 321 -12.75 -6.74 25.30
N ALA A 322 -12.79 -8.04 25.04
CA ALA A 322 -14.02 -8.81 25.12
C ALA A 322 -14.24 -9.20 26.57
N SER A 323 -15.49 -9.14 27.00
CA SER A 323 -15.86 -9.34 28.41
C SER A 323 -17.06 -10.25 28.52
N SER A 324 -17.11 -10.98 29.63
CA SER A 324 -18.22 -11.84 30.01
C SER A 324 -19.37 -11.03 30.62
N HIS A 325 -19.90 -10.05 29.89
CA HIS A 325 -21.11 -9.35 30.32
C HIS A 325 -22.36 -10.09 29.82
N PHE A 326 -23.30 -10.28 30.75
CA PHE A 326 -24.65 -10.80 30.52
C PHE A 326 -25.62 -9.67 30.20
#